data_AF-A0A3C0YXA2-F1
#
_entry.id   AF-A0A3C0YXA2-F1
#
_cell.length_a   1.000
_cell.length_b   1.000
_cell.length_c   1.000
_cell.angle_alpha   90.00
_cell.angle_beta   90.00
_cell.angle_gamma   90.00
#
_symmetry.space_group_name_H-M   'P 1'
#
loop_
_entity.id
_entity.type
_entity.pdbx_description
1 polymer ?
#
loop_
_entity_poly.entity_id
_entity_poly.type
_entity_poly.pdbx_seq_one_letter_code
_entity_poly.pdbx_strand_id
1 'polypeptide(L)'
;MRIEDCPIIGQRDRVGKVRVAQALRILEKFATAQYNFRWAGVGDVADFRIRSLHCQIPGSDSRKIQNGVWKMRVGAHVSTAGGPATAFDRAVDIGAEAVQIFASSPRAWRFRKPSDEQVAEFRSRSVSTGVGLAFIHGSYLVNVGGSPDILEKSIECLVENMNAATALGVPGVIFHGGSHKGKGFDGVLDQAAGALKEVLDRTSEETWLIIENSAGMGAHIGASFAELGRLVAAIDNDRVKICLDTQHSFAAGYDLANAEGVATAMAEFDREIGLERL
;
A
#
# COMPACT_ATOMS: atom_id res chain seq x y z
N MET A 1 -7.37 -31.73 3.07
CA MET A 1 -6.00 -32.12 2.68
C MET A 1 -5.07 -31.50 3.71
N ARG A 2 -4.28 -32.28 4.46
CA ARG A 2 -3.34 -31.71 5.44
C ARG A 2 -2.15 -31.13 4.66
N ILE A 3 -1.55 -30.05 5.17
CA ILE A 3 -0.41 -29.34 4.55
C ILE A 3 0.79 -30.28 4.27
N GLU A 4 0.86 -31.39 4.99
CA GLU A 4 1.95 -32.37 4.93
C GLU A 4 1.92 -33.26 3.68
N ASP A 5 0.83 -33.25 2.90
CA ASP A 5 0.63 -34.14 1.74
C ASP A 5 0.98 -33.49 0.39
N CYS A 6 1.62 -32.31 0.37
CA CYS A 6 2.01 -31.61 -0.86
C CYS A 6 3.34 -32.14 -1.42
N PRO A 7 3.42 -32.68 -2.66
CA PRO A 7 4.61 -33.37 -3.20
C PRO A 7 5.85 -32.50 -3.42
N ILE A 8 5.77 -31.19 -3.16
CA ILE A 8 6.85 -30.22 -3.44
C ILE A 8 7.70 -29.93 -2.19
N ILE A 9 7.28 -30.35 -0.99
CA ILE A 9 7.98 -30.06 0.28
C ILE A 9 8.91 -31.22 0.69
N GLY A 10 9.50 -31.90 -0.30
CA GLY A 10 10.23 -33.15 -0.12
C GLY A 10 11.76 -33.06 -0.05
N GLN A 11 12.38 -31.88 -0.16
CA GLN A 11 13.85 -31.77 -0.02
C GLN A 11 14.24 -30.61 0.90
N ARG A 12 14.60 -30.98 2.14
CA ARG A 12 15.26 -30.11 3.12
C ARG A 12 16.76 -30.19 2.90
N ASP A 13 17.40 -29.04 2.62
CA ASP A 13 18.84 -28.86 2.83
C ASP A 13 19.13 -28.21 4.18
N ARG A 14 20.29 -28.55 4.76
CA ARG A 14 20.65 -28.40 6.19
C ARG A 14 20.77 -26.97 6.74
N VAL A 15 20.36 -25.93 6.00
CA VAL A 15 20.31 -24.55 6.51
C VAL A 15 19.08 -23.88 5.89
N GLY A 16 17.99 -23.75 6.64
CA GLY A 16 16.68 -23.29 6.17
C GLY A 16 16.65 -21.85 5.62
N LYS A 17 17.11 -21.65 4.39
CA LYS A 17 16.98 -20.39 3.64
C LYS A 17 16.19 -20.65 2.35
N VAL A 18 14.96 -20.15 2.30
CA VAL A 18 14.16 -20.06 1.08
C VAL A 18 14.80 -19.01 0.16
N ARG A 19 14.84 -19.30 -1.16
CA ARG A 19 15.53 -18.50 -2.19
C ARG A 19 14.82 -17.15 -2.45
N VAL A 20 15.01 -16.17 -1.56
CA VAL A 20 14.62 -14.76 -1.79
C VAL A 20 15.46 -14.10 -2.89
N ALA A 21 16.64 -14.66 -3.19
CA ALA A 21 17.60 -14.10 -4.14
C ALA A 21 17.14 -14.12 -5.62
N GLN A 22 16.14 -14.93 -5.98
CA GLN A 22 15.71 -15.08 -7.37
C GLN A 22 14.66 -14.05 -7.79
N ALA A 23 13.76 -13.65 -6.87
CA ALA A 23 12.81 -12.56 -7.08
C ALA A 23 13.52 -11.18 -7.09
N LEU A 24 14.54 -11.00 -6.25
CA LEU A 24 15.33 -9.75 -6.19
C LEU A 24 16.11 -9.46 -7.48
N ARG A 25 16.66 -10.51 -8.14
CA ARG A 25 17.36 -10.35 -9.43
C ARG A 25 16.44 -10.03 -10.60
N ILE A 26 15.15 -10.35 -10.49
CA ILE A 26 14.16 -10.01 -11.51
C ILE A 26 13.84 -8.52 -11.41
N LEU A 27 13.64 -7.99 -10.20
CA LEU A 27 13.37 -6.57 -9.96
C LEU A 27 14.56 -5.65 -10.30
N GLU A 28 15.81 -6.06 -10.04
CA GLU A 28 17.01 -5.31 -10.45
C GLU A 28 17.16 -5.19 -11.98
N LYS A 29 16.71 -6.20 -12.73
CA LYS A 29 16.73 -6.17 -14.21
C LYS A 29 15.67 -5.24 -14.79
N PHE A 30 14.54 -5.04 -14.11
CA PHE A 30 13.54 -4.04 -14.50
C PHE A 30 14.06 -2.61 -14.36
N ALA A 31 14.83 -2.32 -13.30
CA ALA A 31 15.44 -1.00 -13.11
C ALA A 31 16.50 -0.63 -14.17
N THR A 32 17.05 -1.61 -14.90
CA THR A 32 18.07 -1.41 -15.95
C THR A 32 17.52 -1.48 -17.38
N ALA A 33 16.24 -1.84 -17.57
CA ALA A 33 15.65 -2.04 -18.89
C ALA A 33 14.94 -0.80 -19.48
N GLN A 34 14.85 0.31 -18.74
CA GLN A 34 14.46 1.60 -19.34
C GLN A 34 15.70 2.34 -19.86
N TYR A 35 15.59 2.85 -21.09
CA TYR A 35 16.59 3.58 -21.88
C TYR A 35 17.53 2.75 -22.76
N ASN A 36 16.98 2.18 -23.83
CA ASN A 36 17.65 2.17 -25.14
C ASN A 36 16.62 2.12 -26.27
N PHE A 37 15.88 3.22 -26.46
CA PHE A 37 15.18 3.49 -27.72
C PHE A 37 15.79 4.75 -28.35
N ARG A 38 16.55 4.55 -29.43
CA ARG A 38 16.94 5.64 -30.34
C ARG A 38 15.76 5.97 -31.23
N TRP A 39 15.29 7.22 -31.19
CA TRP A 39 14.47 7.79 -32.26
C TRP A 39 15.28 8.84 -33.01
N ALA A 40 15.34 8.67 -34.33
CA ALA A 40 15.84 9.66 -35.26
C ALA A 40 14.69 10.58 -35.67
N GLY A 41 14.91 11.90 -35.54
CA GLY A 41 14.21 12.89 -36.35
C GLY A 41 12.94 13.53 -35.78
N VAL A 42 13.04 14.85 -35.67
CA VAL A 42 12.01 15.89 -35.80
C VAL A 42 11.19 16.29 -34.55
N GLY A 43 11.48 17.52 -34.08
CA GLY A 43 10.44 18.51 -33.76
C GLY A 43 10.12 18.74 -32.28
N ASP A 44 10.40 19.95 -31.80
CA ASP A 44 10.07 20.48 -30.47
C ASP A 44 8.62 20.23 -30.04
N VAL A 45 8.41 19.73 -28.81
CA VAL A 45 7.21 19.98 -28.01
C VAL A 45 7.48 19.83 -26.51
N ALA A 46 7.42 20.99 -25.83
CA ALA A 46 6.94 21.25 -24.48
C ALA A 46 7.52 20.47 -23.26
N ASP A 47 8.30 21.23 -22.49
CA ASP A 47 8.64 21.08 -21.06
C ASP A 47 7.46 20.56 -20.21
N PHE A 48 7.39 19.25 -19.96
CA PHE A 48 6.42 18.63 -19.05
C PHE A 48 6.89 18.82 -17.60
N ARG A 49 6.61 20.00 -17.04
CA ARG A 49 6.84 20.26 -15.61
C ARG A 49 5.80 19.48 -14.80
N ILE A 50 6.21 18.33 -14.24
CA ILE A 50 5.50 17.67 -13.14
C ILE A 50 5.41 18.69 -12.00
N ARG A 51 4.20 19.20 -11.73
CA ARG A 51 3.94 20.02 -10.55
C ARG A 51 4.11 19.12 -9.33
N SER A 52 5.21 19.31 -8.61
CA SER A 52 5.46 18.69 -7.32
C SER A 52 4.42 19.18 -6.30
N LEU A 53 3.42 18.37 -6.00
CA LEU A 53 2.70 18.46 -4.74
C LEU A 53 3.65 17.97 -3.64
N HIS A 54 4.32 18.93 -3.01
CA HIS A 54 5.25 18.70 -1.91
C HIS A 54 4.46 18.31 -0.66
N CYS A 55 4.15 17.02 -0.50
CA CYS A 55 4.15 16.44 0.84
C CYS A 55 5.62 16.19 1.20
N GLN A 56 6.24 17.14 1.90
CA GLN A 56 7.61 16.98 2.37
C GLN A 56 7.59 15.91 3.47
N ILE A 57 7.89 14.65 3.11
CA ILE A 57 8.18 13.62 4.10
C ILE A 57 9.36 14.14 4.94
N PRO A 58 9.20 14.42 6.24
CA PRO A 58 10.29 14.93 7.06
C PRO A 58 11.43 13.90 7.07
N GLY A 59 12.58 14.27 6.51
CA GLY A 59 13.74 13.37 6.36
C GLY A 59 13.89 12.69 4.99
N SER A 60 13.00 12.92 4.02
CA SER A 60 13.29 12.58 2.63
C SER A 60 14.23 13.62 2.04
N ASP A 61 15.53 13.36 2.18
CA ASP A 61 16.52 14.07 1.39
C ASP A 61 16.18 13.87 -0.10
N SER A 62 15.70 14.94 -0.75
CA SER A 62 15.42 14.99 -2.20
C SER A 62 16.66 14.73 -3.07
N ARG A 63 17.81 14.41 -2.45
CA ARG A 63 19.11 14.15 -3.05
C ARG A 63 19.52 12.67 -3.16
N LYS A 64 18.62 11.70 -3.02
CA LYS A 64 18.96 10.26 -3.25
C LYS A 64 18.36 9.65 -4.51
N ILE A 65 18.52 10.36 -5.62
CA ILE A 65 18.68 9.71 -6.93
C ILE A 65 20.17 9.44 -7.08
N GLN A 66 20.64 8.25 -6.71
CA GLN A 66 21.96 7.79 -7.17
C GLN A 66 21.72 7.07 -8.51
N ASN A 67 22.29 7.60 -9.59
CA ASN A 67 22.25 7.00 -10.93
C ASN A 67 20.85 6.86 -11.58
N GLY A 68 19.88 7.71 -11.24
CA GLY A 68 18.54 7.67 -11.87
C GLY A 68 17.59 6.61 -11.29
N VAL A 69 18.00 5.88 -10.25
CA VAL A 69 17.20 4.81 -9.64
C VAL A 69 16.65 5.28 -8.30
N TRP A 70 15.34 5.13 -8.10
CA TRP A 70 14.69 5.32 -6.81
C TRP A 70 15.34 4.39 -5.78
N LYS A 71 15.76 4.93 -4.63
CA LYS A 71 16.25 4.08 -3.53
C LYS A 71 15.07 3.27 -2.99
N MET A 72 14.99 2.00 -3.38
CA MET A 72 14.05 1.03 -2.82
C MET A 72 14.21 1.00 -1.29
N ARG A 73 13.10 1.14 -0.56
CA ARG A 73 13.07 0.99 0.90
C ARG A 73 12.46 -0.35 1.23
N VAL A 74 13.13 -1.10 2.09
CA VAL A 74 12.63 -2.39 2.58
C VAL A 74 12.24 -2.24 4.04
N GLY A 75 11.08 -2.78 4.39
CA GLY A 75 10.49 -2.62 5.70
C GLY A 75 9.67 -3.81 6.13
N ALA A 76 8.98 -3.67 7.25
CA ALA A 76 8.05 -4.67 7.75
C ALA A 76 6.85 -4.02 8.44
N HIS A 77 5.77 -4.78 8.54
CA HIS A 77 4.72 -4.48 9.51
C HIS A 77 5.21 -4.81 10.91
N VAL A 78 5.24 -3.83 11.81
CA VAL A 78 5.76 -4.00 13.18
C VAL A 78 4.70 -3.65 14.22
N SER A 79 4.78 -4.31 15.38
CA SER A 79 3.88 -4.03 16.49
C SER A 79 4.07 -2.60 17.00
N THR A 80 2.98 -2.01 17.51
CA THR A 80 2.96 -0.75 18.28
C THR A 80 2.67 -0.97 19.76
N ALA A 81 2.81 -2.21 20.25
CA ALA A 81 2.67 -2.52 21.66
C ALA A 81 3.69 -1.71 22.49
N GLY A 82 3.19 -1.00 23.51
CA GLY A 82 3.98 -0.04 24.29
C GLY A 82 3.92 1.41 23.77
N GLY A 83 3.27 1.66 22.63
CA GLY A 83 3.14 2.99 22.02
C GLY A 83 3.66 2.99 20.58
N PRO A 84 3.19 3.90 19.72
CA PRO A 84 3.52 3.89 18.30
C PRO A 84 5.02 4.08 18.04
N ALA A 85 5.72 4.87 18.87
CA ALA A 85 7.14 5.17 18.71
C ALA A 85 8.05 3.93 18.81
N THR A 86 7.62 2.90 19.54
CA THR A 86 8.35 1.63 19.66
C THR A 86 8.50 0.87 18.33
N ALA A 87 7.72 1.24 17.31
CA ALA A 87 7.86 0.71 15.96
C ALA A 87 9.25 0.98 15.35
N PHE A 88 9.85 2.13 15.67
CA PHE A 88 11.14 2.53 15.10
C PHE A 88 12.32 1.75 15.70
N ASP A 89 12.30 1.50 17.01
CA ASP A 89 13.32 0.66 17.64
C ASP A 89 13.27 -0.77 17.06
N ARG A 90 12.05 -1.31 16.90
CA ARG A 90 11.84 -2.62 16.25
C ARG A 90 12.28 -2.63 14.78
N ALA A 91 12.10 -1.53 14.07
CA ALA A 91 12.56 -1.39 12.69
C ALA A 91 14.09 -1.44 12.61
N VAL A 92 14.77 -0.71 13.50
CA VAL A 92 16.23 -0.72 13.60
C VAL A 92 16.74 -2.13 13.90
N ASP A 93 16.11 -2.85 14.83
CA ASP A 93 16.51 -4.21 15.22
C ASP A 93 16.50 -5.20 14.04
N ILE A 94 15.62 -4.99 13.05
CA ILE A 94 15.50 -5.84 11.85
C ILE A 94 16.18 -5.24 10.61
N GLY A 95 16.83 -4.08 10.74
CA GLY A 95 17.45 -3.37 9.61
C GLY A 95 16.46 -2.79 8.60
N ALA A 96 15.23 -2.49 9.02
CA ALA A 96 14.20 -1.91 8.17
C ALA A 96 14.42 -0.40 7.93
N GLU A 97 14.12 0.05 6.71
CA GLU A 97 14.20 1.45 6.26
C GLU A 97 12.82 2.12 6.11
N ALA A 98 11.76 1.33 6.32
CA ALA A 98 10.37 1.73 6.36
C ALA A 98 9.56 0.82 7.31
N VAL A 99 8.42 1.30 7.79
CA VAL A 99 7.51 0.51 8.65
C VAL A 99 6.07 0.63 8.22
N GLN A 100 5.29 -0.42 8.49
CA GLN A 100 3.83 -0.33 8.53
C GLN A 100 3.38 -0.63 9.96
N ILE A 101 2.37 0.09 10.44
CA ILE A 101 1.84 -0.07 11.79
C ILE A 101 0.32 -0.05 11.80
N PHE A 102 -0.25 -0.52 12.90
CA PHE A 102 -1.62 -0.22 13.26
C PHE A 102 -1.67 0.98 14.22
N ALA A 103 -2.48 1.99 13.90
CA ALA A 103 -2.71 3.15 14.78
C ALA A 103 -3.57 2.79 16.00
N SER A 104 -4.49 1.84 15.83
CA SER A 104 -5.33 1.24 16.88
C SER A 104 -5.54 -0.24 16.58
N SER A 105 -6.11 -1.00 17.52
CA SER A 105 -6.37 -2.44 17.32
C SER A 105 -7.11 -2.71 16.00
N PRO A 106 -6.59 -3.56 15.10
CA PRO A 106 -7.22 -3.84 13.81
C PRO A 106 -8.40 -4.81 13.89
N ARG A 107 -8.77 -5.22 15.11
CA ARG A 107 -9.78 -6.25 15.39
C ARG A 107 -11.00 -5.71 16.14
N ALA A 108 -11.05 -4.41 16.41
CA ALA A 108 -12.14 -3.78 17.15
C ALA A 108 -12.50 -2.42 16.55
N TRP A 109 -13.79 -2.07 16.60
CA TRP A 109 -14.27 -0.76 16.14
C TRP A 109 -13.83 0.39 17.04
N ARG A 110 -13.55 0.11 18.32
CA ARG A 110 -13.07 1.13 19.26
C ARG A 110 -11.70 1.61 18.83
N PHE A 111 -11.62 2.86 18.39
CA PHE A 111 -10.37 3.51 18.01
C PHE A 111 -9.72 4.19 19.22
N ARG A 112 -8.45 3.86 19.51
CA ARG A 112 -7.66 4.54 20.54
C ARG A 112 -6.74 5.54 19.86
N LYS A 113 -7.08 6.83 19.95
CA LYS A 113 -6.25 7.93 19.43
C LYS A 113 -4.90 7.95 20.15
N PRO A 114 -3.78 8.12 19.43
CA PRO A 114 -2.50 8.45 20.04
C PRO A 114 -2.61 9.77 20.83
N SER A 115 -2.01 9.84 22.01
CA SER A 115 -1.92 11.12 22.74
C SER A 115 -0.92 12.06 22.09
N ASP A 116 -1.00 13.36 22.40
CA ASP A 116 -0.06 14.37 21.90
C ASP A 116 1.40 14.02 22.24
N GLU A 117 1.62 13.46 23.43
CA GLU A 117 2.94 12.95 23.86
C GLU A 117 3.41 11.80 22.96
N GLN A 118 2.55 10.83 22.68
CA GLN A 118 2.88 9.71 21.79
C GLN A 118 3.14 10.17 20.35
N VAL A 119 2.42 11.19 19.88
CA VAL A 119 2.63 11.81 18.57
C VAL A 119 3.99 12.49 18.51
N ALA A 120 4.34 13.31 19.51
CA ALA A 120 5.62 13.99 19.58
C ALA A 120 6.78 12.98 19.65
N GLU A 121 6.64 11.94 20.47
CA GLU A 121 7.63 10.87 20.58
C GLU A 121 7.80 10.13 19.25
N PHE A 122 6.71 9.74 18.59
CA PHE A 122 6.74 9.06 17.29
C PHE A 122 7.50 9.86 16.25
N ARG A 123 7.16 11.15 16.10
CA ARG A 123 7.82 12.04 15.13
C ARG A 123 9.30 12.21 15.44
N SER A 124 9.66 12.38 16.72
CA SER A 124 11.06 12.49 17.16
C SER A 124 11.85 11.20 16.87
N ARG A 125 11.26 10.04 17.19
CA ARG A 125 11.90 8.73 16.98
C ARG A 125 12.12 8.41 15.51
N SER A 126 11.15 8.72 14.64
CA SER A 126 11.28 8.60 13.18
C SER A 126 12.55 9.30 12.66
N VAL A 127 12.75 10.56 13.08
CA VAL A 127 13.93 11.35 12.68
C VAL A 127 15.22 10.77 13.28
N SER A 128 15.23 10.46 14.57
CA SER A 128 16.44 10.01 15.27
C SER A 128 16.97 8.65 14.80
N THR A 129 16.09 7.76 14.35
CA THR A 129 16.45 6.41 13.87
C THR A 129 16.76 6.38 12.37
N GLY A 130 16.37 7.42 11.63
CA GLY A 130 16.49 7.47 10.17
C GLY A 130 15.45 6.64 9.40
N VAL A 131 14.53 5.97 10.11
CA VAL A 131 13.40 5.23 9.55
C VAL A 131 12.25 6.21 9.28
N GLY A 132 12.43 7.03 8.25
CA GLY A 132 11.53 8.16 7.96
C GLY A 132 10.23 7.83 7.24
N LEU A 133 10.09 6.62 6.68
CA LEU A 133 8.88 6.21 5.95
C LEU A 133 8.05 5.24 6.79
N ALA A 134 6.86 5.67 7.17
CA ALA A 134 5.92 4.85 7.92
C ALA A 134 4.54 4.93 7.28
N PHE A 135 3.77 3.84 7.30
CA PHE A 135 2.37 3.82 6.87
C PHE A 135 1.48 3.25 7.97
N ILE A 136 0.22 3.69 8.00
CA ILE A 136 -0.81 3.02 8.81
C ILE A 136 -1.52 2.00 7.93
N HIS A 137 -1.76 0.81 8.46
CA HIS A 137 -2.76 -0.10 7.90
C HIS A 137 -4.06 0.04 8.70
N GLY A 138 -5.19 0.16 8.01
CA GLY A 138 -6.52 0.25 8.57
C GLY A 138 -7.00 -1.07 9.17
N SER A 139 -8.12 -1.01 9.90
CA SER A 139 -8.71 -2.18 10.55
C SER A 139 -9.19 -3.23 9.54
N TYR A 140 -9.02 -4.51 9.88
CA TYR A 140 -9.55 -5.62 9.07
C TYR A 140 -11.08 -5.67 9.03
N LEU A 141 -11.73 -4.88 9.89
CA LEU A 141 -13.20 -4.80 9.95
C LEU A 141 -13.80 -3.92 8.87
N VAL A 142 -12.99 -3.05 8.22
CA VAL A 142 -13.45 -2.16 7.16
C VAL A 142 -14.09 -2.97 6.04
N ASN A 143 -15.30 -2.58 5.65
CA ASN A 143 -16.00 -3.16 4.51
C ASN A 143 -16.92 -2.14 3.84
N VAL A 144 -16.47 -1.59 2.71
CA VAL A 144 -17.23 -0.58 1.95
C VAL A 144 -18.36 -1.17 1.12
N GLY A 145 -18.40 -2.50 0.95
CA GLY A 145 -19.55 -3.25 0.41
C GLY A 145 -20.52 -3.77 1.48
N GLY A 146 -20.33 -3.39 2.74
CA GLY A 146 -21.09 -3.88 3.89
C GLY A 146 -22.57 -3.46 3.93
N SER A 147 -23.27 -3.91 4.96
CA SER A 147 -24.58 -3.37 5.36
C SER A 147 -24.43 -1.91 5.86
N PRO A 148 -25.51 -1.12 5.91
CA PRO A 148 -25.43 0.30 6.30
C PRO A 148 -24.70 0.54 7.63
N ASP A 149 -24.93 -0.30 8.64
CA ASP A 149 -24.28 -0.18 9.96
C ASP A 149 -22.77 -0.49 9.92
N ILE A 150 -22.35 -1.40 9.04
CA ILE A 150 -20.94 -1.74 8.82
C ILE A 150 -20.27 -0.68 7.96
N LEU A 151 -20.99 -0.12 6.98
CA LEU A 151 -20.51 0.95 6.13
C LEU A 151 -20.18 2.19 6.96
N GLU A 152 -21.11 2.62 7.82
CA GLU A 152 -20.92 3.75 8.74
C GLU A 152 -19.71 3.54 9.65
N LYS A 153 -19.61 2.36 10.30
CA LYS A 153 -18.44 2.02 11.13
C LYS A 153 -17.14 1.98 10.34
N SER A 154 -17.18 1.58 9.07
CA SER A 154 -16.02 1.54 8.18
C SER A 154 -15.55 2.95 7.85
N ILE A 155 -16.48 3.85 7.53
CA ILE A 155 -16.19 5.28 7.28
C ILE A 155 -15.56 5.89 8.53
N GLU A 156 -16.20 5.77 9.70
CA GLU A 156 -15.65 6.30 10.96
C GLU A 156 -14.26 5.73 11.26
N CYS A 157 -14.07 4.42 11.06
CA CYS A 157 -12.78 3.79 11.28
C CYS A 157 -11.70 4.35 10.35
N LEU A 158 -11.98 4.52 9.06
CA LEU A 158 -11.03 5.10 8.11
C LEU A 158 -10.74 6.57 8.41
N VAL A 159 -11.74 7.37 8.74
CA VAL A 159 -11.57 8.77 9.17
C VAL A 159 -10.63 8.86 10.36
N GLU A 160 -10.82 8.02 11.38
CA GLU A 160 -9.95 8.04 12.56
C GLU A 160 -8.52 7.57 12.26
N ASN A 161 -8.32 6.61 11.35
CA ASN A 161 -6.99 6.24 10.89
C ASN A 161 -6.31 7.38 10.11
N MET A 162 -7.04 8.08 9.24
CA MET A 162 -6.52 9.20 8.44
C MET A 162 -6.16 10.40 9.32
N ASN A 163 -6.96 10.67 10.35
CA ASN A 163 -6.65 11.68 11.36
C ASN A 163 -5.41 11.28 12.18
N ALA A 164 -5.28 10.01 12.57
CA ALA A 164 -4.07 9.50 13.21
C ALA A 164 -2.85 9.57 12.28
N ALA A 165 -3.03 9.33 10.98
CA ALA A 165 -1.97 9.45 9.98
C ALA A 165 -1.42 10.88 9.93
N THR A 166 -2.34 11.86 9.84
CA THR A 166 -2.03 13.29 9.86
C THR A 166 -1.31 13.68 11.15
N ALA A 167 -1.85 13.28 12.31
CA ALA A 167 -1.25 13.56 13.60
C ALA A 167 0.15 12.96 13.72
N LEU A 168 0.38 11.71 13.30
CA LEU A 168 1.69 11.08 13.34
C LEU A 168 2.65 11.60 12.26
N GLY A 169 2.15 12.30 11.23
CA GLY A 169 2.94 12.81 10.11
C GLY A 169 3.37 11.70 9.14
N VAL A 170 2.53 10.67 8.98
CA VAL A 170 2.77 9.58 8.02
C VAL A 170 1.98 9.79 6.73
N PRO A 171 2.44 9.29 5.56
CA PRO A 171 1.88 9.71 4.27
C PRO A 171 0.46 9.22 3.98
N GLY A 172 0.01 8.12 4.59
CA GLY A 172 -1.31 7.59 4.28
C GLY A 172 -1.72 6.34 5.05
N VAL A 173 -2.95 5.90 4.75
CA VAL A 173 -3.61 4.74 5.34
C VAL A 173 -3.89 3.70 4.25
N ILE A 174 -3.30 2.52 4.40
CA ILE A 174 -3.51 1.34 3.58
C ILE A 174 -4.69 0.55 4.13
N PHE A 175 -5.63 0.10 3.29
CA PHE A 175 -6.76 -0.72 3.74
C PHE A 175 -7.29 -1.60 2.63
N HIS A 176 -7.98 -2.68 3.00
CA HIS A 176 -8.76 -3.49 2.06
C HIS A 176 -10.20 -2.98 1.94
N GLY A 177 -10.77 -3.03 0.73
CA GLY A 177 -12.17 -2.65 0.49
C GLY A 177 -13.21 -3.56 1.16
N GLY A 178 -12.81 -4.73 1.67
CA GLY A 178 -13.69 -5.70 2.29
C GLY A 178 -14.39 -6.58 1.27
N SER A 179 -15.72 -6.73 1.37
CA SER A 179 -16.48 -7.71 0.60
C SER A 179 -17.85 -7.19 0.17
N HIS A 180 -18.23 -7.49 -1.08
CA HIS A 180 -19.54 -7.20 -1.63
C HIS A 180 -20.66 -8.14 -1.12
N LYS A 181 -20.34 -9.11 -0.23
CA LYS A 181 -21.31 -10.02 0.42
C LYS A 181 -22.32 -10.70 -0.52
N GLY A 182 -21.87 -11.07 -1.73
CA GLY A 182 -22.71 -11.72 -2.74
C GLY A 182 -23.49 -10.78 -3.68
N LYS A 183 -23.45 -9.46 -3.48
CA LYS A 183 -24.09 -8.47 -4.37
C LYS A 183 -23.40 -8.28 -5.73
N GLY A 184 -22.21 -8.87 -5.91
CA GLY A 184 -21.28 -8.55 -6.99
C GLY A 184 -20.60 -7.19 -6.79
N PHE A 185 -19.45 -6.98 -7.44
CA PHE A 185 -18.74 -5.70 -7.41
C PHE A 185 -19.59 -4.55 -7.97
N ASP A 186 -20.26 -4.76 -9.11
CA ASP A 186 -21.13 -3.76 -9.73
C ASP A 186 -22.25 -3.29 -8.78
N GLY A 187 -22.80 -4.21 -7.98
CA GLY A 187 -23.86 -3.89 -7.01
C GLY A 187 -23.40 -3.09 -5.80
N VAL A 188 -22.08 -2.90 -5.61
CA VAL A 188 -21.52 -2.13 -4.49
C VAL A 188 -20.57 -1.00 -4.92
N LEU A 189 -20.29 -0.84 -6.21
CA LEU A 189 -19.33 0.16 -6.71
C LEU A 189 -19.69 1.58 -6.26
N ASP A 190 -20.93 2.02 -6.51
CA ASP A 190 -21.37 3.38 -6.15
C ASP A 190 -21.37 3.59 -4.62
N GLN A 191 -21.78 2.57 -3.87
CA GLN A 191 -21.74 2.59 -2.41
C GLN A 191 -20.30 2.73 -1.89
N ALA A 192 -19.38 1.93 -2.43
CA ALA A 192 -17.99 1.93 -2.05
C ALA A 192 -17.31 3.27 -2.39
N ALA A 193 -17.52 3.77 -3.60
CA ALA A 193 -16.99 5.06 -4.04
C ALA A 193 -17.54 6.21 -3.18
N GLY A 194 -18.85 6.23 -2.93
CA GLY A 194 -19.48 7.25 -2.08
C GLY A 194 -18.93 7.26 -0.65
N ALA A 195 -18.78 6.09 -0.03
CA ALA A 195 -18.21 5.97 1.31
C ALA A 195 -16.75 6.47 1.37
N LEU A 196 -15.94 6.15 0.35
CA LEU A 196 -14.54 6.59 0.32
C LEU A 196 -14.40 8.08 0.01
N LYS A 197 -15.30 8.67 -0.80
CA LYS A 197 -15.41 10.13 -0.95
C LYS A 197 -15.71 10.80 0.38
N GLU A 198 -16.67 10.28 1.14
CA GLU A 198 -17.00 10.82 2.46
C GLU A 198 -15.79 10.79 3.42
N VAL A 199 -15.01 9.70 3.41
CA VAL A 199 -13.75 9.62 4.19
C VAL A 199 -12.78 10.72 3.77
N LEU A 200 -12.61 10.95 2.47
CA LEU A 200 -11.72 11.98 1.94
C LEU A 200 -12.18 13.39 2.33
N ASP A 201 -13.48 13.67 2.23
CA ASP A 201 -14.08 14.98 2.56
C ASP A 201 -13.95 15.32 4.05
N ARG A 202 -13.89 14.31 4.92
CA ARG A 202 -13.82 14.46 6.38
C ARG A 202 -12.39 14.45 6.94
N THR A 203 -11.37 14.40 6.09
CA THR A 203 -9.96 14.21 6.50
C THR A 203 -9.02 15.19 5.79
N SER A 204 -7.86 15.45 6.42
CA SER A 204 -6.83 16.36 5.89
C SER A 204 -6.33 15.92 4.51
N GLU A 205 -6.12 16.89 3.61
CA GLU A 205 -5.53 16.66 2.28
C GLU A 205 -4.07 16.20 2.30
N GLU A 206 -3.41 16.26 3.47
CA GLU A 206 -2.00 15.89 3.64
C GLU A 206 -1.74 14.38 3.55
N THR A 207 -2.80 13.56 3.61
CA THR A 207 -2.69 12.10 3.68
C THR A 207 -3.42 11.40 2.54
N TRP A 208 -2.82 10.31 2.06
CA TRP A 208 -3.36 9.44 1.04
C TRP A 208 -4.25 8.33 1.63
N LEU A 209 -5.32 8.04 0.90
CA LEU A 209 -6.20 6.89 1.15
C LEU A 209 -5.79 5.79 0.17
N ILE A 210 -5.18 4.72 0.68
CA ILE A 210 -4.46 3.74 -0.12
C ILE A 210 -5.24 2.42 -0.13
N ILE A 211 -5.78 2.03 -1.28
CA ILE A 211 -6.57 0.80 -1.42
C ILE A 211 -5.61 -0.34 -1.75
N GLU A 212 -5.59 -1.38 -0.92
CA GLU A 212 -4.79 -2.58 -1.16
C GLU A 212 -5.59 -3.61 -1.97
N ASN A 213 -4.95 -4.21 -2.99
CA ASN A 213 -5.57 -5.31 -3.73
C ASN A 213 -5.82 -6.52 -2.84
N SER A 214 -6.86 -7.29 -3.16
CA SER A 214 -7.25 -8.48 -2.39
C SER A 214 -6.90 -9.79 -3.09
N ALA A 215 -6.74 -10.86 -2.33
CA ALA A 215 -6.47 -12.21 -2.84
C ALA A 215 -7.63 -12.87 -3.61
N GLY A 216 -8.78 -12.20 -3.77
CA GLY A 216 -9.92 -12.74 -4.53
C GLY A 216 -10.65 -13.92 -3.90
N MET A 217 -10.44 -14.20 -2.62
CA MET A 217 -11.13 -15.30 -1.93
C MET A 217 -12.62 -14.98 -1.71
N GLY A 218 -13.47 -15.45 -2.62
CA GLY A 218 -14.92 -15.37 -2.50
C GLY A 218 -15.49 -14.06 -3.02
N ALA A 219 -15.93 -13.18 -2.11
CA ALA A 219 -16.69 -11.98 -2.44
C ALA A 219 -15.91 -10.68 -2.13
N HIS A 220 -14.58 -10.73 -2.19
CA HIS A 220 -13.72 -9.58 -1.86
C HIS A 220 -13.76 -8.51 -2.96
N ILE A 221 -13.65 -7.25 -2.55
CA ILE A 221 -13.58 -6.10 -3.46
C ILE A 221 -12.11 -5.81 -3.78
N GLY A 222 -11.81 -5.56 -5.05
CA GLY A 222 -10.46 -5.15 -5.48
C GLY A 222 -9.52 -6.33 -5.70
N ALA A 223 -10.06 -7.46 -6.17
CA ALA A 223 -9.25 -8.63 -6.49
C ALA A 223 -8.55 -8.49 -7.85
N SER A 224 -9.20 -7.81 -8.81
CA SER A 224 -8.62 -7.51 -10.12
C SER A 224 -8.20 -6.03 -10.24
N PHE A 225 -7.23 -5.73 -11.10
CA PHE A 225 -6.83 -4.36 -11.38
C PHE A 225 -7.94 -3.58 -12.06
N ALA A 226 -8.77 -4.23 -12.88
CA ALA A 226 -9.96 -3.62 -13.47
C ALA A 226 -10.99 -3.16 -12.42
N GLU A 227 -11.25 -3.95 -11.37
CA GLU A 227 -12.12 -3.52 -10.27
C GLU A 227 -11.55 -2.30 -9.53
N LEU A 228 -10.25 -2.34 -9.21
CA LEU A 228 -9.57 -1.23 -8.54
C LEU A 228 -9.58 0.03 -9.42
N GLY A 229 -9.31 -0.09 -10.72
CA GLY A 229 -9.35 1.00 -11.69
C GLY A 229 -10.74 1.65 -11.77
N ARG A 230 -11.80 0.83 -11.83
CA ARG A 230 -13.19 1.31 -11.80
C ARG A 230 -13.52 2.03 -10.49
N LEU A 231 -13.04 1.53 -9.36
CA LEU A 231 -13.25 2.18 -8.06
C LEU A 231 -12.49 3.51 -7.97
N VAL A 232 -11.22 3.54 -8.39
CA VAL A 232 -10.41 4.77 -8.46
C VAL A 232 -11.06 5.81 -9.36
N ALA A 233 -11.51 5.43 -10.55
CA ALA A 233 -12.20 6.30 -11.49
C ALA A 233 -13.55 6.81 -10.94
N ALA A 234 -14.30 5.99 -10.21
CA ALA A 234 -15.55 6.41 -9.58
C ALA A 234 -15.32 7.39 -8.42
N ILE A 235 -14.20 7.26 -7.69
CA ILE A 235 -13.81 8.18 -6.62
C ILE A 235 -13.29 9.51 -7.19
N ASP A 236 -12.51 9.46 -8.28
CA ASP A 236 -11.98 10.62 -9.00
C ASP A 236 -11.28 11.64 -8.08
N ASN A 237 -10.27 11.18 -7.33
CA ASN A 237 -9.52 12.00 -6.39
C ASN A 237 -8.03 11.61 -6.33
N ASP A 238 -7.14 12.60 -6.41
CA ASP A 238 -5.68 12.41 -6.44
C ASP A 238 -5.08 11.86 -5.14
N ARG A 239 -5.81 11.95 -4.03
CA ARG A 239 -5.42 11.34 -2.75
C ARG A 239 -5.63 9.83 -2.70
N VAL A 240 -6.35 9.25 -3.67
CA VAL A 240 -6.52 7.80 -3.77
C VAL A 240 -5.32 7.18 -4.46
N LYS A 241 -4.68 6.24 -3.76
CA LYS A 241 -3.53 5.45 -4.21
C LYS A 241 -3.81 3.97 -4.06
N ILE A 242 -2.94 3.12 -4.60
CA ILE A 242 -3.04 1.67 -4.53
C ILE A 242 -1.81 1.08 -3.84
N CYS A 243 -2.04 0.17 -2.91
CA CYS A 243 -0.99 -0.70 -2.38
C CYS A 243 -1.06 -2.04 -3.13
N LEU A 244 0.04 -2.46 -3.74
CA LEU A 244 0.11 -3.74 -4.43
C LEU A 244 0.75 -4.81 -3.52
N ASP A 245 -0.08 -5.63 -2.89
CA ASP A 245 0.36 -6.83 -2.20
C ASP A 245 0.59 -7.97 -3.21
N THR A 246 1.85 -8.34 -3.36
CA THR A 246 2.30 -9.39 -4.28
C THR A 246 1.73 -10.77 -3.99
N GLN A 247 1.47 -11.11 -2.72
CA GLN A 247 0.86 -12.40 -2.36
C GLN A 247 -0.62 -12.41 -2.73
N HIS A 248 -1.33 -11.31 -2.48
CA HIS A 248 -2.72 -11.14 -2.92
C HIS A 248 -2.82 -11.18 -4.44
N SER A 249 -1.94 -10.49 -5.16
CA SER A 249 -1.90 -10.56 -6.62
C SER A 249 -1.69 -11.99 -7.11
N PHE A 250 -0.72 -12.70 -6.52
CA PHE A 250 -0.48 -14.10 -6.89
C PHE A 250 -1.71 -14.99 -6.64
N ALA A 251 -2.36 -14.83 -5.48
CA ALA A 251 -3.58 -15.57 -5.15
C ALA A 251 -4.77 -15.23 -6.05
N ALA A 252 -4.85 -13.98 -6.53
CA ALA A 252 -5.87 -13.54 -7.48
C ALA A 252 -5.62 -13.99 -8.93
N GLY A 253 -4.47 -14.62 -9.21
CA GLY A 253 -4.14 -15.22 -10.51
C GLY A 253 -3.08 -14.48 -11.33
N TYR A 254 -2.46 -13.42 -10.80
CA TYR A 254 -1.35 -12.74 -11.48
C TYR A 254 -0.05 -13.54 -11.28
N ASP A 255 0.59 -13.93 -12.38
CA ASP A 255 1.88 -14.61 -12.32
C ASP A 255 2.99 -13.62 -11.98
N LEU A 256 3.46 -13.65 -10.72
CA LEU A 256 4.58 -12.84 -10.25
C LEU A 256 5.84 -13.68 -10.01
N ALA A 257 5.87 -14.94 -10.45
CA ALA A 257 6.98 -15.86 -10.22
C ALA A 257 8.13 -15.71 -11.22
N ASN A 258 7.89 -15.00 -12.34
CA ASN A 258 8.88 -14.76 -13.38
C ASN A 258 8.76 -13.35 -13.98
N ALA A 259 9.78 -12.93 -14.72
CA ALA A 259 9.88 -11.58 -15.27
C ALA A 259 8.79 -11.24 -16.30
N GLU A 260 8.37 -12.22 -17.11
CA GLU A 260 7.33 -12.00 -18.12
C GLU A 260 5.97 -11.79 -17.45
N GLY A 261 5.62 -12.64 -16.48
CA GLY A 261 4.39 -12.49 -15.70
C GLY A 261 4.33 -11.16 -14.95
N VAL A 262 5.43 -10.72 -14.34
CA VAL A 262 5.52 -9.38 -13.71
C VAL A 262 5.29 -8.28 -14.75
N ALA A 263 5.91 -8.35 -15.93
CA ALA A 263 5.69 -7.36 -16.99
C ALA A 263 4.24 -7.30 -17.43
N THR A 264 3.60 -8.46 -17.63
CA THR A 264 2.18 -8.54 -18.01
C THR A 264 1.27 -7.96 -16.93
N ALA A 265 1.47 -8.34 -15.67
CA ALA A 265 0.68 -7.83 -14.55
C ALA A 265 0.83 -6.31 -14.40
N MET A 266 2.06 -5.77 -14.49
CA MET A 266 2.28 -4.34 -14.37
C MET A 266 1.76 -3.55 -15.59
N ALA A 267 1.78 -4.13 -16.79
CA ALA A 267 1.16 -3.51 -17.98
C ALA A 267 -0.37 -3.46 -17.87
N GLU A 268 -1.00 -4.45 -17.25
CA GLU A 268 -2.42 -4.39 -16.91
C GLU A 268 -2.68 -3.34 -15.83
N PHE A 269 -1.90 -3.33 -14.75
CA PHE A 269 -2.02 -2.33 -13.70
C PHE A 269 -1.95 -0.90 -14.26
N ASP A 270 -0.97 -0.60 -15.10
CA ASP A 270 -0.81 0.71 -15.72
C ASP A 270 -2.00 1.09 -16.62
N ARG A 271 -2.52 0.12 -17.38
CA ARG A 271 -3.68 0.35 -18.25
C ARG A 271 -4.98 0.60 -17.47
N GLU A 272 -5.23 -0.16 -16.41
CA GLU A 272 -6.50 -0.10 -15.67
C GLU A 272 -6.50 1.00 -14.60
N ILE A 273 -5.34 1.32 -14.02
CA ILE A 273 -5.22 2.19 -12.83
C ILE A 273 -4.23 3.35 -13.08
N GLY A 274 -3.09 3.07 -13.71
CA GLY A 274 -1.97 4.02 -13.89
C GLY A 274 -0.88 3.86 -12.83
N LEU A 275 0.38 3.78 -13.25
CA LEU A 275 1.53 3.60 -12.34
C LEU A 275 1.74 4.78 -11.38
N GLU A 276 1.22 5.97 -11.68
CA GLU A 276 1.26 7.15 -10.80
C GLU A 276 0.35 7.03 -9.56
N ARG A 277 -0.51 5.99 -9.54
CA ARG A 277 -1.38 5.65 -8.41
C ARG A 277 -0.76 4.63 -7.46
N LEU A 278 0.32 3.94 -7.85
CA LEU A 278 1.05 2.98 -7.02
C LEU A 278 1.87 3.67 -5.91
#